data_AF-A0A241WBR6-F1
#
_entry.id   AF-A0A241WBR6-F1
#
_cell.length_a   1.000
_cell.length_b   1.000
_cell.length_c   1.000
_cell.angle_alpha   90.00
_cell.angle_beta   90.00
_cell.angle_gamma   90.00
#
_symmetry.space_group_name_H-M   'P 1'
#
loop_
_entity.id
_entity.type
_entity.pdbx_description
1 polymer ?
#
loop_
_entity_poly.entity_id
_entity_poly.type
_entity_poly.pdbx_seq_one_letter_code
_entity_poly.pdbx_strand_id
1 'polypeptide(L)' 'MINRHIYKTTSYDRKKGSLNKDDYLYMRDLLETVLQQLQESDLDNDKEIDQLKQFFIKLDHHIDRMRA' A
#
# COMPACT_ATOMS: atom_id res chain seq x y z
N MET A 1 -29.09 -0.25 39.67
CA MET A 1 -27.77 -0.21 38.99
C MET A 1 -28.02 -0.27 37.50
N ILE A 2 -27.79 0.83 36.78
CA ILE A 2 -28.00 0.87 35.32
C ILE A 2 -26.77 0.29 34.66
N ASN A 3 -26.95 -0.79 33.89
CA ASN A 3 -25.90 -1.56 33.26
C ASN A 3 -25.27 -0.74 32.12
N ARG A 4 -24.14 -0.08 32.40
CA ARG A 4 -23.44 0.90 31.54
C ARG A 4 -22.88 0.31 30.23
N HIS A 5 -22.97 -1.01 30.04
CA HIS A 5 -22.39 -1.72 28.90
C HIS A 5 -23.32 -1.84 27.69
N ILE A 6 -24.60 -1.46 27.81
CA ILE A 6 -25.59 -1.62 26.72
C ILE A 6 -25.46 -0.50 25.66
N TYR A 7 -24.87 0.64 25.99
CA TYR A 7 -24.67 1.77 25.06
C TYR A 7 -23.26 1.82 24.45
N LYS A 8 -22.59 0.67 24.26
CA LYS A 8 -21.34 0.66 23.49
C LYS A 8 -21.68 0.65 22.00
N THR A 9 -22.02 1.82 21.47
CA THR A 9 -21.99 2.05 20.03
C THR A 9 -20.56 1.81 19.55
N THR A 10 -20.46 0.92 18.56
CA THR A 10 -19.26 0.54 17.79
C THR A 10 -18.15 -0.21 18.54
N SER A 11 -18.06 -1.52 18.26
CA SER A 11 -16.78 -2.24 18.31
C SER A 11 -15.91 -1.74 17.16
N TYR A 12 -15.28 -0.58 17.33
CA TYR A 12 -14.33 -0.03 16.37
C TYR A 12 -13.08 -0.93 16.31
N ASP A 13 -12.87 -1.56 15.15
CA ASP A 13 -11.66 -2.32 14.86
C ASP A 13 -10.75 -1.50 13.95
N ARG A 14 -9.58 -1.11 14.49
CA ARG A 14 -8.56 -0.33 13.79
C ARG A 14 -7.97 -1.05 12.58
N LYS A 15 -8.10 -2.37 12.51
CA LYS A 15 -7.60 -3.17 11.39
C LYS A 15 -8.52 -3.08 10.17
N LYS A 16 -9.80 -2.76 10.35
CA LYS A 16 -10.72 -2.58 9.22
C LYS A 16 -10.32 -1.34 8.42
N GLY A 17 -9.99 -1.54 7.15
CA GLY A 17 -9.50 -0.49 6.23
C GLY A 17 -7.98 -0.25 6.29
N SER A 18 -7.25 -1.02 7.09
CA SER A 18 -5.78 -1.03 7.02
C SER A 18 -5.32 -2.02 5.96
N LEU A 19 -4.38 -1.60 5.10
CA LEU A 19 -3.76 -2.47 4.11
C LEU A 19 -2.90 -3.52 4.81
N ASN A 20 -3.07 -4.78 4.42
CA ASN A 20 -2.23 -5.89 4.85
C ASN A 20 -1.06 -6.06 3.86
N LYS A 21 -0.15 -7.00 4.17
CA LYS A 21 1.04 -7.25 3.34
C LYS A 21 0.68 -7.65 1.90
N ASP A 22 -0.33 -8.49 1.73
CA ASP A 22 -0.78 -8.97 0.43
C ASP A 22 -1.35 -7.82 -0.43
N ASP A 23 -2.04 -6.87 0.21
CA ASP A 23 -2.54 -5.67 -0.47
C ASP A 23 -1.37 -4.82 -1.01
N TYR A 24 -0.30 -4.65 -0.23
CA TYR A 24 0.90 -3.93 -0.68
C TYR A 24 1.65 -4.66 -1.79
N LEU A 25 1.75 -5.99 -1.71
CA LEU A 25 2.34 -6.81 -2.79
C LEU A 25 1.54 -6.66 -4.09
N TYR A 26 0.21 -6.72 -4.01
CA TYR A 26 -0.65 -6.49 -5.16
C TYR A 26 -0.47 -5.09 -5.75
N MET A 27 -0.41 -4.05 -4.90
CA MET A 27 -0.14 -2.68 -5.37
C MET A 27 1.23 -2.55 -6.03
N ARG A 28 2.26 -3.24 -5.51
CA ARG A 28 3.60 -3.27 -6.11
C ARG A 28 3.54 -3.85 -7.51
N ASP A 29 2.89 -4.99 -7.69
CA ASP A 29 2.79 -5.67 -8.99
C ASP A 29 2.04 -4.79 -10.01
N LEU A 30 0.97 -4.09 -9.60
CA LEU A 30 0.28 -3.11 -10.44
C LEU A 30 1.21 -1.96 -10.87
N LEU A 31 1.97 -1.39 -9.95
CA LEU A 31 2.91 -0.32 -10.27
C LEU A 31 4.04 -0.80 -11.19
N GLU A 32 4.42 -2.07 -11.12
CA GLU A 32 5.45 -2.64 -12.00
C GLU A 32 4.97 -2.66 -13.46
N THR A 33 3.69 -2.96 -13.69
CA THR A 33 3.10 -2.83 -15.04
C THR A 33 3.10 -1.39 -15.55
N VAL A 34 2.90 -0.41 -14.67
CA VAL A 34 2.97 1.01 -15.04
C VAL A 34 4.41 1.42 -15.35
N LEU A 35 5.39 0.93 -14.58
CA LEU A 35 6.80 1.17 -14.86
C LEU A 35 7.18 0.65 -16.25
N GLN A 36 6.70 -0.55 -16.60
CA GLN A 36 6.92 -1.13 -17.93
C GLN A 36 6.29 -0.25 -19.03
N GLN A 37 5.04 0.18 -18.85
CA GLN A 37 4.38 1.08 -19.81
C GLN A 37 5.11 2.42 -20.00
N LEU A 38 5.65 2.99 -18.91
CA LEU A 38 6.42 4.23 -18.98
C LEU A 38 7.75 4.05 -19.72
N GLN A 39 8.38 2.88 -19.60
CA GLN A 39 9.63 2.53 -20.30
C GLN A 39 9.42 2.23 -21.79
N GLU A 40 8.28 1.63 -22.14
CA GLU A 40 7.89 1.33 -23.53
C GLU A 40 7.30 2.54 -24.25
N SER A 41 7.06 3.65 -23.54
CA SER A 41 6.53 4.88 -24.10
C SER A 41 7.60 5.63 -24.90
N ASP A 42 7.21 6.21 -26.05
CA ASP A 42 8.05 7.11 -26.85
C ASP A 42 8.24 8.50 -26.22
N LEU A 43 7.64 8.76 -25.04
CA LEU A 43 7.75 10.03 -24.31
C LEU A 43 8.94 10.01 -23.34
N ASP A 44 9.52 11.19 -23.10
CA ASP A 44 10.53 11.38 -22.06
C ASP A 44 9.88 11.27 -20.67
N ASN A 45 10.02 10.09 -20.06
CA ASN A 45 9.53 9.75 -18.73
C ASN A 45 10.68 9.46 -17.74
N ASP A 46 11.91 9.88 -18.05
CA ASP A 46 13.10 9.47 -17.29
C ASP A 46 12.98 9.83 -15.80
N LYS A 47 12.42 11.00 -15.50
CA LYS A 47 12.21 11.48 -14.14
C LYS A 47 11.17 10.66 -13.39
N GLU A 48 10.04 10.37 -14.02
CA GLU A 48 8.94 9.57 -13.48
C GLU A 48 9.41 8.13 -13.21
N ILE A 49 10.19 7.56 -14.13
CA ILE A 49 10.81 6.25 -14.00
C ILE A 49 11.75 6.21 -12.79
N ASP A 50 12.61 7.22 -12.63
CA ASP A 50 13.52 7.30 -11.48
C ASP A 50 12.78 7.46 -10.15
N GLN A 51 11.75 8.31 -10.12
CA GLN A 51 10.90 8.47 -8.93
C GLN A 51 10.19 7.18 -8.56
N LEU A 52 9.65 6.45 -9.55
CA LEU A 52 8.95 5.19 -9.33
C LEU A 52 9.91 4.09 -8.86
N LYS A 53 11.11 4.00 -9.42
CA LYS A 53 12.18 3.09 -8.93
C LYS A 53 12.57 3.39 -7.48
N GLN A 54 12.76 4.66 -7.12
CA GLN A 54 13.04 5.04 -5.73
C GLN A 54 11.87 4.72 -4.79
N PHE A 55 10.63 4.83 -5.28
CA PHE A 55 9.46 4.44 -4.52
C PHE A 55 9.42 2.93 -4.25
N PHE A 56 9.71 2.08 -5.25
CA PHE A 56 9.77 0.63 -5.08
C PHE A 56 10.71 0.21 -3.96
N ILE A 57 11.93 0.79 -3.91
CA ILE A 57 12.89 0.50 -2.83
C ILE A 57 12.28 0.78 -1.45
N LYS A 58 11.59 1.91 -1.29
CA LYS A 58 10.94 2.26 -0.02
C LYS A 58 9.75 1.36 0.29
N LEU A 59 8.98 0.99 -0.74
CA LEU A 59 7.82 0.11 -0.62
C LEU A 59 8.23 -1.30 -0.21
N ASP A 60 9.25 -1.87 -0.86
CA ASP A 60 9.79 -3.19 -0.51
C ASP A 60 10.30 -3.21 0.93
N HIS A 61 11.07 -2.19 1.34
CA HIS A 61 11.46 -2.05 2.74
C HIS A 61 10.27 -1.90 3.70
N HIS A 62 9.17 -1.28 3.28
CA HIS A 62 7.95 -1.21 4.09
C HIS A 62 7.33 -2.60 4.24
N ILE A 63 7.15 -3.33 3.14
CA ILE A 63 6.59 -4.68 3.07
C ILE A 63 7.42 -5.67 3.91
N ASP A 64 8.75 -5.58 3.83
CA ASP A 64 9.66 -6.44 4.62
C ASP A 64 9.54 -6.21 6.12
N ARG A 65 9.28 -4.96 6.53
CA ARG A 65 9.06 -4.59 7.93
C ARG A 65 7.67 -4.93 8.44
N MET A 66 6.69 -5.15 7.56
CA MET A 66 5.40 -5.70 7.95
C MET A 66 5.63 -7.16 8.36
N ARG A 67 5.74 -7.37 9.67
CA ARG A 67 6.00 -8.68 10.29
C ARG A 67 5.14 -9.77 9.65
N ALA A 68 5.79 -10.88 9.28
CA ALA A 68 5.13 -12.16 9.00
C ALA A 68 4.32 -12.63 10.21
#